data_AF-A0A518H1V8-F1
#
_entry.id   AF-A0A518H1V8-F1
#
_cell.length_a   1.000
_cell.length_b   1.000
_cell.length_c   1.000
_cell.angle_alpha   90.00
_cell.angle_beta   90.00
_cell.angle_gamma   90.00
#
_symmetry.space_group_name_H-M   'P 1'
#
loop_
_entity.id
_entity.type
_entity.pdbx_description
1 polymer ?
#
loop_
_entity_poly.entity_id
_entity_poly.type
_entity_poly.pdbx_seq_one_letter_code
_entity_poly.pdbx_strand_id
1 'polypeptide(L)'
;MNTAPRRGFTLIELLVVIAIIGVLIALLLPAVQSAREAARRAQCTNNLKQLGLALHNYESASAGFPPGIVTTTSNLPDEFSTWVAWSPQSMLLPYLEQQPLYNAANFNWACCWYGDEAYVTNSTVVFTRIAAFLCPSDGNAGVQNINSYYASLGTTIHRYGPPNGDTTGPFTLYNSQSRSGRYGISDLKDGTSNTIAFGEGLVGDGGNTQ
;
A
#
# COMPACT_ATOMS: atom_id res chain seq x y z
N MET A 1 -37.53 18.13 61.13
CA MET A 1 -36.57 18.19 60.01
C MET A 1 -35.24 17.64 60.50
N ASN A 2 -34.94 16.35 60.26
CA ASN A 2 -33.67 15.75 60.67
C ASN A 2 -32.58 16.11 59.66
N THR A 3 -31.74 17.09 60.00
CA THR A 3 -30.55 17.42 59.21
C THR A 3 -29.47 16.37 59.50
N ALA A 4 -29.28 15.41 58.60
CA ALA A 4 -28.17 14.47 58.69
C ALA A 4 -26.83 15.24 58.65
N PRO A 5 -25.85 14.90 59.52
CA PRO A 5 -24.55 15.56 59.52
C PRO A 5 -23.85 15.32 58.18
N ARG A 6 -23.45 16.40 57.50
CA ARG A 6 -22.61 16.32 56.30
C ARG A 6 -21.22 15.83 56.71
N ARG A 7 -20.85 14.62 56.27
CA ARG A 7 -19.48 14.12 56.39
C ARG A 7 -18.56 14.98 55.51
N GLY A 8 -17.61 15.67 56.12
CA GLY A 8 -16.55 16.39 55.41
C GLY A 8 -15.50 15.41 54.91
N PHE A 9 -15.01 15.64 53.70
CA PHE A 9 -13.94 14.84 53.09
C PHE A 9 -12.60 15.30 53.67
N THR A 10 -11.78 14.37 54.17
CA THR A 10 -10.44 14.71 54.69
C THR A 10 -9.44 14.83 53.55
N LEU A 11 -8.44 15.71 53.70
CA LEU A 11 -7.38 15.89 52.71
C LEU A 11 -6.66 14.57 52.40
N ILE A 12 -6.51 13.69 53.40
CA ILE A 12 -5.88 12.37 53.27
C ILE A 12 -6.72 11.44 52.37
N GLU A 13 -8.04 11.40 52.54
CA GLU A 13 -8.93 10.59 51.68
C GLU A 13 -8.81 11.01 50.21
N LEU A 14 -8.72 12.32 49.95
CA LEU A 14 -8.50 12.82 48.59
C LEU A 14 -7.14 12.39 48.03
N LEU A 15 -6.09 12.50 48.84
CA LEU A 15 -4.72 12.22 48.43
C LEU A 15 -4.53 10.73 48.09
N VAL A 16 -5.15 9.84 48.86
CA VAL A 16 -5.12 8.39 48.59
C VAL A 16 -5.83 8.06 47.28
N VAL A 17 -6.99 8.66 47.02
CA VAL A 17 -7.77 8.41 45.79
C VAL A 17 -7.00 8.85 44.55
N ILE A 18 -6.43 10.06 44.56
CA ILE A 18 -5.61 10.52 43.42
C ILE A 18 -4.35 9.68 43.24
N ALA A 19 -3.73 9.18 44.32
CA ALA A 19 -2.57 8.31 44.24
C ALA A 19 -2.91 6.98 43.56
N ILE A 20 -4.04 6.37 43.91
CA ILE A 20 -4.51 5.13 43.28
C ILE A 20 -4.83 5.37 41.80
N ILE A 21 -5.57 6.42 41.47
CA ILE A 21 -5.89 6.78 40.07
C ILE A 21 -4.60 7.03 39.28
N GLY A 22 -3.63 7.75 39.86
CA GLY A 22 -2.33 8.02 39.25
C GLY A 22 -1.57 6.74 38.92
N VAL A 23 -1.51 5.77 39.85
CA VAL A 23 -0.89 4.46 39.61
C VAL A 23 -1.63 3.68 38.52
N LEU A 24 -2.96 3.64 38.55
CA LEU A 24 -3.75 2.94 37.54
C LEU A 24 -3.52 3.53 36.14
N ILE A 25 -3.55 4.86 35.99
CA ILE A 25 -3.28 5.52 34.70
C ILE A 25 -1.84 5.27 34.25
N ALA A 26 -0.86 5.35 35.16
CA ALA A 26 0.54 5.10 34.83
C ALA A 26 0.78 3.68 34.28
N LEU A 27 0.02 2.69 34.75
CA LEU A 27 0.08 1.32 34.24
C LEU A 27 -0.72 1.14 32.94
N LEU A 28 -1.82 1.88 32.77
CA LEU A 28 -2.70 1.77 31.60
C LEU A 28 -2.15 2.51 30.37
N LEU A 29 -1.49 3.66 30.53
CA LEU A 29 -1.02 4.47 29.40
C LEU A 29 -0.03 3.71 28.50
N PRO A 30 1.03 3.05 29.03
CA PRO A 30 1.94 2.26 28.20
C PRO A 30 1.24 1.07 27.52
N ALA A 31 0.30 0.43 28.24
CA ALA A 31 -0.46 -0.72 27.73
C ALA A 31 -1.42 -0.34 26.58
N VAL A 32 -2.07 0.83 26.65
CA VAL A 32 -2.95 1.30 25.58
C VAL A 32 -2.15 1.64 24.31
N GLN A 33 -0.94 2.19 24.45
CA GLN A 33 -0.11 2.51 23.27
C GLN A 33 0.44 1.26 22.59
N SER A 34 0.88 0.26 23.36
CA SER A 34 1.33 -1.01 22.80
C SER A 34 0.18 -1.73 22.09
N ALA A 35 -1.02 -1.72 22.67
CA ALA A 35 -2.21 -2.29 22.04
C ALA A 35 -2.58 -1.56 20.73
N ARG A 36 -2.51 -0.23 20.70
CA ARG A 36 -2.77 0.57 19.49
C ARG A 36 -1.78 0.25 18.37
N GLU A 37 -0.49 0.18 18.69
CA GLU A 37 0.52 -0.16 17.68
C GLU A 37 0.38 -1.59 17.19
N ALA A 38 0.07 -2.55 18.07
CA ALA A 38 -0.21 -3.92 17.67
C ALA A 38 -1.41 -3.99 16.70
N ALA A 39 -2.46 -3.22 16.95
CA ALA A 39 -3.62 -3.13 16.06
C ALA A 39 -3.26 -2.54 14.69
N ARG A 40 -2.44 -1.48 14.65
CA ARG A 40 -1.97 -0.88 13.39
C ARG A 40 -1.11 -1.87 12.58
N ARG A 41 -0.18 -2.57 13.22
CA ARG A 41 0.62 -3.61 12.56
C ARG A 41 -0.24 -4.75 12.03
N ALA A 42 -1.22 -5.20 12.82
CA ALA A 42 -2.16 -6.21 12.38
C ALA A 42 -2.91 -5.74 11.12
N GLN A 43 -3.33 -4.47 11.07
CA GLN A 43 -3.94 -3.89 9.88
C GLN A 43 -2.98 -3.86 8.69
N CYS A 44 -1.71 -3.48 8.86
CA CYS A 44 -0.74 -3.49 7.77
C CYS A 44 -0.53 -4.91 7.20
N THR A 45 -0.39 -5.92 8.07
CA THR A 45 -0.29 -7.32 7.62
C THR A 45 -1.56 -7.81 6.93
N ASN A 46 -2.74 -7.33 7.34
CA ASN A 46 -4.00 -7.69 6.70
C ASN A 46 -4.14 -7.03 5.32
N ASN A 47 -3.68 -5.79 5.15
CA ASN A 47 -3.62 -5.13 3.84
C ASN A 47 -2.73 -5.92 2.86
N LEU A 48 -1.54 -6.37 3.28
CA LEU A 48 -0.69 -7.25 2.47
C LEU A 48 -1.39 -8.57 2.09
N LYS A 49 -2.11 -9.18 3.03
CA LYS A 49 -2.90 -10.38 2.74
C LYS A 49 -4.01 -10.10 1.72
N GLN A 50 -4.70 -8.96 1.82
CA GLN A 50 -5.72 -8.55 0.86
C GLN A 50 -5.13 -8.33 -0.53
N LEU A 51 -3.96 -7.71 -0.63
CA LEU A 51 -3.22 -7.58 -1.89
C LEU A 51 -2.85 -8.94 -2.49
N GLY A 52 -2.36 -9.88 -1.68
CA GLY A 52 -2.03 -11.23 -2.13
C GLY A 52 -3.27 -12.00 -2.61
N LEU A 53 -4.39 -11.90 -1.91
CA LEU A 53 -5.66 -12.51 -2.33
C LEU A 53 -6.17 -11.89 -3.64
N ALA A 54 -6.13 -10.56 -3.74
CA ALA A 54 -6.51 -9.85 -4.95
C ALA A 54 -5.65 -10.27 -6.15
N LEU A 55 -4.34 -10.44 -5.94
CA LEU A 55 -3.41 -10.92 -6.96
C LEU A 55 -3.76 -12.34 -7.44
N HIS A 56 -4.05 -13.26 -6.52
CA HIS A 56 -4.45 -14.63 -6.88
C HIS A 56 -5.80 -14.66 -7.62
N ASN A 57 -6.75 -13.82 -7.22
CA ASN A 57 -8.04 -13.72 -7.91
C ASN A 57 -7.86 -13.14 -9.32
N TYR A 58 -7.01 -12.12 -9.48
CA TYR A 58 -6.66 -11.58 -10.79
C TYR A 58 -6.01 -12.64 -11.68
N GLU A 59 -5.01 -13.35 -11.15
CA GLU A 59 -4.28 -14.39 -11.89
C GLU A 59 -5.22 -15.53 -12.31
N SER A 60 -6.13 -15.95 -11.43
CA SER A 60 -7.14 -16.97 -11.74
C SER A 60 -8.07 -16.55 -12.87
N ALA A 61 -8.42 -15.26 -12.96
CA ALA A 61 -9.30 -14.72 -14.00
C ALA A 61 -8.58 -14.41 -15.31
N SER A 62 -7.29 -14.04 -15.25
CA SER A 62 -6.52 -13.53 -16.40
C SER A 62 -5.45 -14.50 -16.90
N ALA A 63 -5.27 -15.65 -16.24
CA ALA A 63 -4.22 -16.64 -16.46
C ALA A 63 -2.79 -16.06 -16.45
N GLY A 64 -2.58 -15.00 -15.67
CA GLY A 64 -1.31 -14.31 -15.57
C GLY A 64 -1.37 -13.17 -14.55
N PHE A 65 -0.23 -12.80 -14.00
CA PHE A 65 -0.07 -11.64 -13.15
C PHE A 65 -0.23 -10.33 -13.94
N PRO A 66 -0.66 -9.25 -13.29
CA PRO A 66 -0.74 -7.95 -13.94
C PRO A 66 0.65 -7.45 -14.33
N PRO A 67 0.75 -6.56 -15.33
CA PRO A 67 2.01 -5.90 -15.64
C PRO A 67 2.53 -5.08 -14.45
N GLY A 68 3.84 -5.10 -14.22
CA GLY A 68 4.48 -4.38 -13.12
C GLY A 68 4.64 -2.89 -13.39
N ILE A 69 5.32 -2.55 -14.48
CA ILE A 69 5.42 -1.15 -14.92
C ILE A 69 5.83 -1.07 -16.39
N VAL A 70 5.32 -0.06 -17.08
CA VAL A 70 5.82 0.39 -18.37
C VAL A 70 6.54 1.73 -18.17
N THR A 71 7.84 1.78 -18.45
CA THR A 71 8.72 2.88 -17.99
C THR A 71 8.97 3.99 -19.01
N THR A 72 8.68 3.77 -20.30
CA THR A 72 8.91 4.75 -21.37
C THR A 72 7.94 4.54 -22.52
N THR A 73 7.55 5.59 -23.25
CA THR A 73 6.83 5.46 -24.52
C THR A 73 7.75 5.31 -25.73
N SER A 74 9.03 5.69 -25.61
CA SER A 74 9.95 5.71 -26.75
C SER A 74 10.21 4.30 -27.26
N ASN A 75 9.96 4.08 -28.55
CA ASN A 75 10.15 2.80 -29.24
C ASN A 75 9.32 1.63 -28.65
N LEU A 76 8.26 1.91 -27.88
CA LEU A 76 7.27 0.90 -27.56
C LEU A 76 6.27 0.75 -28.72
N PRO A 77 5.71 -0.45 -28.93
CA PRO A 77 4.51 -0.59 -29.74
C PRO A 77 3.39 0.30 -29.17
N ASP A 78 2.58 0.90 -30.04
CA ASP A 78 1.51 1.84 -29.67
C ASP A 78 0.58 1.29 -28.58
N GLU A 79 0.33 -0.02 -28.57
CA GLU A 79 -0.50 -0.72 -27.59
C GLU A 79 -0.01 -0.63 -26.13
N PHE A 80 1.30 -0.41 -25.91
CA PHE A 80 1.88 -0.26 -24.57
C PHE A 80 2.10 1.19 -24.16
N SER A 81 1.98 2.14 -25.10
CA SER A 81 2.19 3.57 -24.83
C SER A 81 1.19 4.12 -23.81
N THR A 82 -0.03 3.59 -23.80
CA THR A 82 -1.11 3.97 -22.86
C THR A 82 -0.95 3.31 -21.48
N TRP A 83 -0.07 2.32 -21.35
CA TRP A 83 0.18 1.61 -20.09
C TRP A 83 1.29 2.24 -19.23
N VAL A 84 1.90 3.33 -19.71
CA VAL A 84 2.97 4.02 -18.99
C VAL A 84 2.49 4.53 -17.62
N ALA A 85 3.35 4.31 -16.61
CA ALA A 85 3.15 4.68 -15.21
C ALA A 85 1.96 4.02 -14.49
N TRP A 86 1.22 3.11 -15.14
CA TRP A 86 0.26 2.26 -14.45
C TRP A 86 1.00 1.23 -13.59
N SER A 87 0.40 0.93 -12.44
CA SER A 87 0.92 -0.03 -11.47
C SER A 87 0.06 -1.30 -11.47
N PRO A 88 0.59 -2.46 -11.02
CA PRO A 88 -0.21 -3.67 -10.89
C PRO A 88 -1.38 -3.46 -9.92
N GLN A 89 -1.22 -2.60 -8.90
CA GLN A 89 -2.28 -2.25 -7.97
C GLN A 89 -3.52 -1.70 -8.68
N SER A 90 -3.36 -0.98 -9.79
CA SER A 90 -4.47 -0.46 -10.60
C SER A 90 -5.31 -1.58 -11.23
N MET A 91 -4.67 -2.71 -11.56
CA MET A 91 -5.36 -3.92 -12.06
C MET A 91 -6.03 -4.72 -10.96
N LEU A 92 -5.56 -4.58 -9.72
CA LEU A 92 -6.11 -5.28 -8.57
C LEU A 92 -7.35 -4.59 -7.97
N LEU A 93 -7.66 -3.36 -8.39
CA LEU A 93 -8.79 -2.57 -7.85
C LEU A 93 -10.14 -3.33 -7.82
N PRO A 94 -10.57 -4.04 -8.89
CA PRO A 94 -11.81 -4.82 -8.87
C PRO A 94 -11.83 -5.89 -7.77
N TYR A 95 -10.67 -6.45 -7.46
CA TYR A 95 -10.49 -7.53 -6.48
C TYR A 95 -10.25 -7.01 -5.05
N LEU A 96 -10.27 -5.69 -4.87
CA LEU A 96 -10.13 -4.98 -3.59
C LEU A 96 -11.38 -4.15 -3.26
N GLU A 97 -12.53 -4.50 -3.86
CA GLU A 97 -13.79 -3.74 -3.71
C GLU A 97 -13.67 -2.28 -4.18
N GLN A 98 -12.75 -1.99 -5.11
CA GLN A 98 -12.54 -0.66 -5.70
C GLN A 98 -13.02 -0.60 -7.17
N GLN A 99 -14.07 -1.35 -7.51
CA GLN A 99 -14.67 -1.35 -8.85
C GLN A 99 -15.03 0.05 -9.38
N PRO A 100 -15.61 0.98 -8.58
CA PRO A 100 -15.90 2.33 -9.07
C PRO A 100 -14.64 3.08 -9.52
N LEU A 101 -13.51 2.89 -8.82
CA LEU A 101 -12.26 3.53 -9.14
C LEU A 101 -11.61 2.91 -10.39
N TYR A 102 -11.71 1.59 -10.55
CA TYR A 102 -11.28 0.91 -11.77
C TYR A 102 -12.05 1.40 -12.99
N ASN A 103 -13.37 1.56 -12.87
CA ASN A 103 -14.22 2.05 -13.97
C ASN A 103 -13.97 3.53 -14.30
N ALA A 104 -13.47 4.32 -13.34
CA ALA A 104 -13.07 5.70 -13.54
C ALA A 104 -11.70 5.84 -14.23
N ALA A 105 -10.89 4.76 -14.26
CA ALA A 105 -9.60 4.75 -14.94
C ALA A 105 -9.78 4.64 -16.45
N ASN A 106 -9.16 5.56 -17.18
CA ASN A 106 -9.10 5.50 -18.64
C ASN A 106 -7.77 4.89 -19.08
N PHE A 107 -7.77 3.58 -19.32
CA PHE A 107 -6.59 2.81 -19.77
C PHE A 107 -6.21 3.05 -21.25
N ASN A 108 -7.00 3.85 -21.98
CA ASN A 108 -6.59 4.36 -23.31
C ASN A 108 -5.62 5.54 -23.19
N TRP A 109 -5.31 5.97 -21.97
CA TRP A 109 -4.32 7.00 -21.66
C TRP A 109 -3.35 6.49 -20.60
N ALA A 110 -2.13 7.01 -20.62
CA ALA A 110 -1.17 6.78 -19.54
C ALA A 110 -1.74 7.17 -18.17
N CYS A 111 -1.25 6.53 -17.11
CA CYS A 111 -1.70 6.81 -15.73
C CYS A 111 -1.42 8.27 -15.39
N CYS A 112 -0.15 8.66 -15.55
CA CYS A 112 0.34 9.97 -15.19
C CYS A 112 1.77 10.21 -15.74
N TRP A 113 1.98 10.32 -17.05
CA TRP A 113 3.16 10.99 -17.68
C TRP A 113 3.07 11.07 -19.23
N TYR A 114 3.81 12.04 -19.81
CA TYR A 114 3.97 12.47 -21.22
C TYR A 114 2.70 13.00 -21.94
N GLY A 115 2.62 14.33 -22.12
CA GLY A 115 1.62 15.00 -22.98
C GLY A 115 0.31 15.47 -22.32
N ASP A 116 0.38 16.00 -21.09
CA ASP A 116 -0.61 16.77 -20.28
C ASP A 116 -2.04 16.21 -20.12
N GLU A 117 -2.73 15.82 -21.19
CA GLU A 117 -4.13 15.34 -21.17
C GLU A 117 -4.30 14.02 -20.40
N ALA A 118 -3.31 13.12 -20.43
CA ALA A 118 -3.36 11.86 -19.69
C ALA A 118 -3.52 12.08 -18.18
N TYR A 119 -2.78 13.06 -17.64
CA TYR A 119 -2.81 13.40 -16.23
C TYR A 119 -4.15 14.01 -15.84
N VAL A 120 -4.67 14.94 -16.65
CA VAL A 120 -6.00 15.53 -16.39
C VAL A 120 -7.08 14.46 -16.43
N THR A 121 -7.00 13.54 -17.41
CA THR A 121 -7.96 12.44 -17.62
C THR A 121 -8.01 11.48 -16.43
N ASN A 122 -6.86 11.05 -15.92
CA ASN A 122 -6.77 10.05 -14.85
C ASN A 122 -6.52 10.63 -13.45
N SER A 123 -6.48 11.95 -13.30
CA SER A 123 -6.18 12.66 -12.03
C SER A 123 -7.00 12.15 -10.84
N THR A 124 -8.29 11.89 -11.05
CA THR A 124 -9.17 11.36 -10.00
C THR A 124 -8.68 10.01 -9.46
N VAL A 125 -8.25 9.11 -10.35
CA VAL A 125 -7.76 7.78 -9.98
C VAL A 125 -6.40 7.87 -9.30
N VAL A 126 -5.51 8.70 -9.85
CA VAL A 126 -4.13 8.90 -9.36
C VAL A 126 -4.11 9.47 -7.93
N PHE A 127 -5.04 10.37 -7.60
CA PHE A 127 -5.06 11.04 -6.30
C PHE A 127 -5.93 10.37 -5.24
N THR A 128 -6.71 9.36 -5.61
CA THR A 128 -7.53 8.64 -4.65
C THR A 128 -6.64 7.81 -3.74
N ARG A 129 -6.79 8.04 -2.43
CA ARG A 129 -6.08 7.26 -1.40
C ARG A 129 -6.92 6.07 -1.00
N ILE A 130 -6.35 4.87 -1.16
CA ILE A 130 -7.02 3.62 -0.82
C ILE A 130 -6.40 3.09 0.46
N ALA A 131 -7.20 2.90 1.50
CA ALA A 131 -6.71 2.43 2.81
C ALA A 131 -6.00 1.08 2.72
N ALA A 132 -6.42 0.20 1.80
CA ALA A 132 -5.76 -1.09 1.55
C ALA A 132 -4.32 -0.94 0.99
N PHE A 133 -3.96 0.24 0.46
CA PHE A 133 -2.61 0.52 -0.03
C PHE A 133 -1.71 1.23 0.98
N LEU A 134 -2.25 1.56 2.16
CA LEU A 134 -1.58 2.38 3.18
C LEU A 134 -1.40 1.58 4.48
N CYS A 135 -0.19 1.58 5.02
CA CYS A 135 0.08 0.99 6.33
C CYS A 135 -0.17 2.04 7.42
N PRO A 136 -1.15 1.88 8.33
CA PRO A 136 -1.37 2.86 9.40
C PRO A 136 -0.21 3.00 10.39
N SER A 137 0.73 2.04 10.45
CA SER A 137 1.95 2.17 11.26
C SER A 137 3.01 3.08 10.62
N ASP A 138 2.86 3.42 9.33
CA ASP A 138 3.73 4.37 8.65
C ASP A 138 3.23 5.80 8.86
N GLY A 139 4.07 6.63 9.49
CA GLY A 139 3.74 8.02 9.83
C GLY A 139 3.56 8.93 8.60
N ASN A 140 4.09 8.53 7.44
CA ASN A 140 3.97 9.24 6.18
C ASN A 140 2.93 8.59 5.25
N ALA A 141 2.20 7.56 5.71
CA ALA A 141 1.19 6.91 4.89
C ALA A 141 0.15 7.92 4.36
N GLY A 142 -0.15 7.81 3.06
CA GLY A 142 -1.10 8.69 2.40
C GLY A 142 -0.48 10.00 1.90
N VAL A 143 0.85 10.14 1.82
CA VAL A 143 1.41 11.14 0.90
C VAL A 143 0.86 10.88 -0.51
N GLN A 144 0.54 11.98 -1.22
CA GLN A 144 -0.01 11.91 -2.56
C GLN A 144 0.92 11.13 -3.50
N ASN A 145 0.37 10.24 -4.31
CA ASN A 145 1.09 9.38 -5.27
C ASN A 145 2.08 8.38 -4.63
N ILE A 146 1.98 8.10 -3.32
CA ILE A 146 2.83 7.08 -2.68
C ILE A 146 1.97 6.10 -1.88
N ASN A 147 2.20 4.81 -2.15
CA ASN A 147 1.61 3.68 -1.42
C ASN A 147 2.65 3.10 -0.46
N SER A 148 2.20 2.42 0.60
CA SER A 148 3.08 1.69 1.52
C SER A 148 3.44 0.29 1.01
N TYR A 149 2.73 -0.24 0.01
CA TYR A 149 2.96 -1.59 -0.54
C TYR A 149 3.41 -1.54 -2.00
N TYR A 150 4.57 -2.14 -2.26
CA TYR A 150 5.25 -2.10 -3.54
C TYR A 150 5.29 -3.49 -4.18
N ALA A 151 5.08 -3.52 -5.50
CA ALA A 151 5.23 -4.73 -6.29
C ALA A 151 6.72 -5.05 -6.50
N SER A 152 7.08 -6.31 -6.34
CA SER A 152 8.44 -6.81 -6.47
C SER A 152 8.79 -7.13 -7.92
N LEU A 153 9.81 -6.48 -8.46
CA LEU A 153 10.43 -6.84 -9.74
C LEU A 153 11.54 -7.91 -9.56
N GLY A 154 11.66 -8.47 -8.35
CA GLY A 154 12.73 -9.38 -7.98
C GLY A 154 14.03 -8.66 -7.60
N THR A 155 15.15 -9.33 -7.80
CA THR A 155 16.49 -8.87 -7.42
C THR A 155 17.04 -7.86 -8.41
N THR A 156 17.02 -6.58 -8.05
CA THR A 156 17.65 -5.52 -8.85
C THR A 156 18.23 -4.42 -7.95
N ILE A 157 19.33 -3.82 -8.39
CA ILE A 157 19.91 -2.60 -7.78
C ILE A 157 19.41 -1.33 -8.49
N HIS A 158 18.68 -1.48 -9.61
CA HIS A 158 18.20 -0.38 -10.40
C HIS A 158 16.80 0.05 -9.95
N ARG A 159 16.66 1.35 -9.65
CA ARG A 159 15.40 1.97 -9.19
C ARG A 159 14.22 1.75 -10.13
N TYR A 160 14.46 1.69 -11.43
CA TYR A 160 13.42 1.49 -12.46
C TYR A 160 13.47 0.10 -13.08
N GLY A 161 14.01 -0.87 -12.36
CA GLY A 161 14.29 -2.20 -12.87
C GLY A 161 15.54 -2.25 -13.77
N PRO A 162 15.98 -3.46 -14.11
CA PRO A 162 17.23 -3.63 -14.84
C PRO A 162 17.10 -3.15 -16.31
N PRO A 163 18.18 -2.67 -16.94
CA PRO A 163 18.12 -2.05 -18.27
C PRO A 163 17.59 -2.97 -19.37
N ASN A 164 17.94 -4.25 -19.30
CA ASN A 164 17.45 -5.32 -20.18
C ASN A 164 16.01 -5.75 -19.88
N GLY A 165 15.32 -5.14 -18.91
CA GLY A 165 13.94 -5.41 -18.53
C GLY A 165 13.64 -6.79 -17.95
N ASP A 166 14.64 -7.67 -17.85
CA ASP A 166 14.50 -9.01 -17.28
C ASP A 166 14.24 -8.91 -15.76
N THR A 167 13.04 -9.29 -15.33
CA THR A 167 12.68 -9.32 -13.92
C THR A 167 12.84 -10.75 -13.37
N THR A 168 13.28 -10.87 -12.12
CA THR A 168 13.25 -12.16 -11.39
C THR A 168 12.05 -12.27 -10.45
N GLY A 169 11.17 -11.27 -10.47
CA GLY A 169 9.91 -11.25 -9.74
C GLY A 169 8.71 -11.60 -10.63
N PRO A 170 7.50 -11.74 -10.02
CA PRO A 170 6.30 -12.16 -10.73
C PRO A 170 5.73 -11.08 -11.66
N PHE A 171 6.15 -9.82 -11.48
CA PHE A 171 5.65 -8.70 -12.25
C PHE A 171 6.60 -8.34 -13.40
N THR A 172 6.00 -8.05 -14.55
CA THR A 172 6.73 -7.78 -15.79
C THR A 172 7.15 -6.31 -15.85
N LEU A 173 8.31 -6.06 -16.44
CA LEU A 173 8.75 -4.72 -16.79
C LEU A 173 8.84 -4.57 -18.30
N TYR A 174 8.17 -3.55 -18.83
CA TYR A 174 8.25 -3.18 -20.24
C TYR A 174 9.03 -1.89 -20.40
N ASN A 175 10.03 -1.92 -21.28
CA ASN A 175 10.80 -0.74 -21.67
C ASN A 175 11.17 -0.81 -23.16
N SER A 176 11.86 0.22 -23.66
CA SER A 176 12.23 0.31 -25.08
C SER A 176 13.19 -0.78 -25.58
N GLN A 177 13.81 -1.53 -24.65
CA GLN A 177 14.81 -2.57 -24.92
C GLN A 177 14.31 -3.99 -24.60
N SER A 178 13.17 -4.12 -23.93
CA SER A 178 12.71 -5.39 -23.36
C SER A 178 11.20 -5.51 -23.36
N ARG A 179 10.75 -6.67 -23.86
CA ARG A 179 9.36 -7.08 -23.88
C ARG A 179 9.22 -8.31 -23.00
N SER A 180 9.25 -8.11 -21.68
CA SER A 180 8.99 -9.18 -20.73
C SER A 180 7.63 -9.83 -21.03
N GLY A 181 7.59 -11.15 -21.19
CA GLY A 181 6.33 -11.89 -21.42
C GLY A 181 5.39 -11.80 -20.22
N ARG A 182 4.12 -12.18 -20.37
CA ARG A 182 3.21 -12.29 -19.22
C ARG A 182 3.60 -13.52 -18.38
N TYR A 183 3.79 -13.34 -17.08
CA TYR A 183 4.08 -14.43 -16.15
C TYR A 183 2.81 -14.88 -15.44
N GLY A 184 2.61 -16.18 -15.28
CA GLY A 184 1.57 -16.77 -14.43
C GLY A 184 2.16 -17.62 -13.30
N ILE A 185 1.30 -18.28 -12.52
CA ILE A 185 1.75 -19.17 -11.44
C ILE A 185 2.68 -20.28 -11.96
N SER A 186 2.48 -20.77 -13.19
CA SER A 186 3.31 -21.80 -13.81
C SER A 186 4.76 -21.38 -14.09
N ASP A 187 5.03 -20.07 -14.13
CA ASP A 187 6.36 -19.53 -14.40
C ASP A 187 7.20 -19.41 -13.12
N LEU A 188 6.56 -19.46 -11.95
CA LEU A 188 7.21 -19.49 -10.64
C LEU A 188 7.72 -20.91 -10.33
N LYS A 189 8.90 -21.25 -10.86
CA LYS A 189 9.46 -22.62 -10.79
C LYS A 189 9.78 -23.10 -9.37
N ASP A 190 10.04 -22.18 -8.45
CA ASP A 190 10.26 -22.45 -7.02
C ASP A 190 8.98 -22.33 -6.19
N GLY A 191 7.83 -22.03 -6.82
CA GLY A 191 6.52 -21.98 -6.21
C GLY A 191 6.18 -20.62 -5.57
N THR A 192 4.87 -20.34 -5.50
CA THR A 192 4.33 -19.07 -4.97
C THR A 192 4.73 -18.79 -3.53
N SER A 193 5.03 -19.82 -2.73
CA SER A 193 5.47 -19.65 -1.34
C SER A 193 6.91 -19.15 -1.20
N ASN A 194 7.73 -19.26 -2.25
CA ASN A 194 9.12 -18.77 -2.27
C ASN A 194 9.28 -17.47 -3.06
N THR A 195 8.22 -16.98 -3.71
CA THR A 195 8.23 -15.74 -4.49
C THR A 195 7.61 -14.59 -3.71
N ILE A 196 8.34 -13.48 -3.58
CA ILE A 196 7.78 -12.22 -3.04
C ILE A 196 7.07 -11.49 -4.17
N ALA A 197 5.75 -11.30 -4.04
CA ALA A 197 4.98 -10.44 -4.94
C ALA A 197 4.92 -9.00 -4.40
N PHE A 198 4.34 -8.78 -3.21
CA PHE A 198 4.26 -7.45 -2.61
C PHE A 198 5.12 -7.36 -1.35
N GLY A 199 5.77 -6.21 -1.17
CA GLY A 199 6.50 -5.86 0.03
C GLY A 199 6.00 -4.54 0.62
N GLU A 200 6.04 -4.42 1.93
CA GLU A 200 5.82 -3.15 2.62
C GLU A 200 7.12 -2.33 2.63
N GLY A 201 7.01 -1.04 2.38
CA GLY A 201 8.11 -0.08 2.51
C GLY A 201 7.60 1.23 3.13
N LEU A 202 8.49 1.93 3.83
CA LEU A 202 8.16 3.24 4.39
C LEU A 202 7.97 4.26 3.27
N VAL A 203 6.90 5.04 3.38
CA VAL A 203 6.68 6.21 2.54
C VAL A 203 7.74 7.26 2.90
N GLY A 204 8.56 7.64 1.92
CA GLY A 204 9.56 8.68 2.09
C GLY A 204 8.92 10.01 2.50
N ASP A 205 9.61 10.78 3.33
CA ASP A 205 9.15 12.09 3.81
C ASP A 205 9.12 13.19 2.72
N GLY A 206 9.64 12.87 1.52
CA GLY A 206 9.76 13.81 0.41
C GLY A 206 10.77 14.93 0.66
N GLY A 207 11.49 14.89 1.79
CA GLY A 207 12.58 15.79 2.14
C GLY A 207 13.92 15.18 1.75
N ASN A 208 14.90 16.02 1.42
CA ASN A 208 16.28 15.61 1.10
C ASN A 208 17.06 15.11 2.33
N THR A 209 16.47 14.25 3.16
CA THR A 209 17.14 13.63 4.29
C THR A 209 17.30 12.15 4.02
N GLN A 210 18.45 11.83 3.40
CA GLN A 210 19.05 10.49 3.45
C GLN A 210 19.50 10.15 4.86
#